data_AF-A0A1B6MJ56-F1
#
_entry.id   AF-A0A1B6MJ56-F1
#
_cell.length_a   1.000
_cell.length_b   1.000
_cell.length_c   1.000
_cell.angle_alpha   90.00
_cell.angle_beta   90.00
_cell.angle_gamma   90.00
#
_symmetry.space_group_name_H-M   'P 1'
#
loop_
_entity.id
_entity.type
_entity.pdbx_description
1 polymer ?
#
loop_
_entity_poly.entity_id
_entity_poly.type
_entity_poly.pdbx_seq_one_letter_code
_entity_poly.pdbx_strand_id
1 'polypeptide(L)'
;EQRRPILDVREVVRKNDMSRIVLRQEREATAAPGNVTKVVIGDFKMDTQYHYTIETLTCVTVPTSEGLDVFCSTQWVQVVHETIVLVLNLPEHRINMRVSRVGGGYGQKVTRANIVGGACSLAAYLLQRPV
;
A
#
# COMPACT_ATOMS: atom_id res chain seq x y z
N GLU A 1 -4.88 -20.35 -17.19
CA GLU A 1 -4.14 -19.95 -18.39
C GLU A 1 -3.14 -18.85 -18.05
N GLN A 2 -1.94 -18.89 -18.63
CA GLN A 2 -0.88 -17.92 -18.38
C GLN A 2 -1.02 -16.74 -19.36
N ARG A 3 -1.49 -15.59 -18.88
CA ARG A 3 -1.53 -14.35 -19.68
C ARG A 3 -0.17 -13.66 -19.62
N ARG A 4 0.30 -13.09 -20.74
CA ARG A 4 1.53 -12.29 -20.76
C ARG A 4 1.33 -11.03 -19.89
N PRO A 5 2.17 -10.77 -18.88
CA PRO A 5 2.03 -9.59 -18.03
C PRO A 5 2.39 -8.31 -18.78
N ILE A 6 1.68 -7.23 -18.48
CA ILE A 6 2.00 -5.87 -18.93
C ILE A 6 2.85 -5.21 -17.85
N LEU A 7 4.08 -4.83 -18.19
CA LEU A 7 5.08 -4.33 -17.22
C LEU A 7 5.46 -2.85 -17.43
N ASP A 8 5.04 -2.23 -18.54
CA ASP A 8 5.35 -0.84 -18.88
C ASP A 8 4.04 -0.04 -19.06
N VAL A 9 3.98 1.15 -18.44
CA VAL A 9 2.87 2.11 -18.58
C VAL A 9 2.65 2.48 -20.05
N ARG A 10 3.71 2.58 -20.86
CA ARG A 10 3.58 2.88 -22.30
C ARG A 10 2.85 1.78 -23.06
N GLU A 11 2.97 0.53 -22.62
CA GLU A 11 2.22 -0.58 -23.22
C GLU A 11 0.73 -0.48 -22.89
N VAL A 12 0.38 -0.05 -21.68
CA VAL A 12 -1.01 0.23 -21.27
C VAL A 12 -1.62 1.32 -22.15
N VAL A 13 -0.89 2.42 -22.37
CA VAL A 13 -1.32 3.53 -23.24
C VAL A 13 -1.46 3.08 -24.70
N ARG A 14 -0.47 2.36 -25.26
CA ARG A 14 -0.55 1.83 -26.64
C ARG A 14 -1.73 0.88 -26.87
N LYS A 15 -2.09 0.10 -25.85
CA LYS A 15 -3.24 -0.82 -25.90
C LYS A 15 -4.57 -0.13 -25.62
N ASN A 16 -4.56 1.16 -25.27
CA ASN A 16 -5.73 1.92 -24.84
C ASN A 16 -6.50 1.21 -23.72
N ASP A 17 -5.79 0.61 -22.77
CA ASP A 17 -6.40 -0.13 -21.67
C ASP A 17 -6.93 0.84 -20.60
N MET A 18 -8.16 1.32 -20.83
CA MET A 18 -8.85 2.27 -19.96
C MET A 18 -9.14 1.72 -18.56
N SER A 19 -9.00 0.42 -18.31
CA SER A 19 -9.13 -0.14 -16.95
C SER A 19 -7.99 0.31 -16.02
N ARG A 20 -6.89 0.81 -16.59
CA ARG A 20 -5.67 1.23 -15.89
C ARG A 20 -5.35 2.72 -16.06
N ILE A 21 -6.14 3.44 -16.85
CA ILE A 21 -5.95 4.87 -17.13
C ILE A 21 -7.08 5.64 -16.47
N VAL A 22 -6.74 6.62 -15.63
CA VAL A 22 -7.71 7.47 -14.94
C VAL A 22 -7.40 8.92 -15.26
N LEU A 23 -8.30 9.59 -15.98
CA LEU A 23 -8.22 11.03 -16.18
C LEU A 23 -8.52 11.73 -14.86
N ARG A 24 -7.51 12.40 -14.30
CA ARG A 24 -7.65 13.13 -13.02
C ARG A 24 -8.15 14.55 -13.23
N GLN A 25 -7.65 15.21 -14.28
CA GLN A 25 -7.99 16.58 -14.58
C GLN A 25 -7.73 16.86 -16.05
N GLU A 26 -8.62 17.65 -16.64
CA GLU A 26 -8.45 18.29 -17.93
C GLU A 26 -8.45 19.79 -17.71
N ARG A 27 -7.57 20.53 -18.41
CA ARG A 27 -7.51 21.99 -18.36
C ARG A 27 -7.39 22.54 -19.76
N GLU A 28 -8.28 23.45 -20.11
CA GLU A 28 -8.21 24.19 -21.37
C GLU A 28 -7.08 25.21 -21.35
N ALA A 29 -6.52 25.48 -22.53
CA ALA A 29 -5.51 26.50 -22.71
C ALA A 29 -6.12 27.90 -22.47
N THR A 30 -5.47 28.71 -21.63
CA THR A 30 -5.98 30.04 -21.25
C THR A 30 -5.48 31.18 -22.15
N ALA A 31 -4.44 30.94 -22.95
CA ALA A 31 -3.89 31.95 -23.83
C ALA A 31 -4.74 32.09 -25.10
N ALA A 32 -5.08 33.33 -25.48
CA ALA A 32 -5.76 33.62 -26.73
C ALA A 32 -4.91 33.18 -27.94
N PRO A 33 -5.53 32.72 -29.04
CA PRO A 33 -4.83 32.43 -30.28
C PRO A 33 -3.98 33.64 -30.73
N GLY A 34 -2.68 33.45 -30.92
CA GLY A 34 -1.73 34.51 -31.32
C GLY A 34 -0.89 35.12 -30.18
N ASN A 35 -1.25 34.91 -28.92
CA ASN A 35 -0.45 35.38 -27.76
C ASN A 35 0.62 34.39 -27.29
N VAL A 36 0.86 33.30 -28.03
CA VAL A 36 1.86 32.28 -27.69
C VAL A 36 3.10 32.47 -28.56
N THR A 37 4.21 32.88 -27.96
CA THR A 37 5.48 33.14 -28.68
C THR A 37 6.33 31.88 -28.86
N LYS A 38 6.21 30.91 -27.96
CA LYS A 38 6.98 29.65 -27.97
C LYS A 38 6.12 28.49 -27.46
N VAL A 39 6.30 27.32 -28.07
CA VAL A 39 5.69 26.06 -27.65
C VAL A 39 6.82 25.07 -27.38
N VAL A 40 6.76 24.38 -26.24
CA VAL A 40 7.70 23.31 -25.88
C VAL A 40 6.92 22.01 -25.81
N ILE A 41 7.38 21.01 -26.56
CA ILE A 41 6.76 19.68 -26.63
C ILE A 41 7.85 18.65 -26.33
N GLY A 42 7.53 17.68 -25.47
CA GLY A 42 8.43 16.57 -25.18
C GLY A 42 7.80 15.56 -24.25
N ASP A 43 8.42 14.38 -24.19
CA ASP A 43 8.09 13.32 -23.25
C ASP A 43 9.17 13.22 -22.18
N PHE A 44 8.77 12.97 -20.94
CA PHE A 44 9.70 12.63 -19.87
C PHE A 44 9.23 11.36 -19.17
N LYS A 45 10.19 10.57 -18.68
CA LYS A 45 9.92 9.40 -17.84
C LYS A 45 10.59 9.62 -16.50
N MET A 46 9.82 9.42 -15.44
CA MET A 46 10.32 9.35 -14.07
C MET A 46 10.17 7.91 -13.58
N ASP A 47 11.26 7.32 -13.10
CA ASP A 47 11.26 5.96 -12.58
C ASP A 47 10.84 5.91 -11.11
N THR A 48 10.71 4.70 -10.57
CA THR A 48 10.23 4.46 -9.21
C THR A 48 11.35 4.66 -8.18
N GLN A 49 10.94 4.84 -6.92
CA GLN A 49 11.85 4.89 -5.79
C GLN A 49 11.45 3.82 -4.77
N TYR A 50 12.40 2.99 -4.36
CA TYR A 50 12.21 2.09 -3.25
C TYR A 50 12.47 2.83 -1.93
N HIS A 51 11.60 2.62 -0.95
CA HIS A 51 11.59 3.37 0.31
C HIS A 51 12.85 3.16 1.16
N TYR A 52 13.41 1.95 1.14
CA TYR A 52 14.63 1.58 1.87
C TYR A 52 14.57 1.93 3.37
N THR A 53 13.49 1.51 4.03
CA THR A 53 13.34 1.67 5.48
C THR A 53 14.41 0.86 6.22
N ILE A 54 15.07 1.47 7.21
CA ILE A 54 16.17 0.82 7.95
C ILE A 54 15.64 -0.36 8.77
N GLU A 55 14.45 -0.22 9.37
CA GLU A 55 13.67 -1.34 9.87
C GLU A 55 12.72 -1.82 8.77
N THR A 56 12.79 -3.10 8.42
CA THR A 56 11.89 -3.71 7.42
C THR A 56 10.45 -3.80 7.93
N LEU A 57 9.52 -4.30 7.09
CA LEU A 57 8.17 -4.64 7.55
C LEU A 57 8.29 -5.76 8.59
N THR A 58 7.82 -5.50 9.82
CA THR A 58 7.88 -6.46 10.93
C THR A 58 6.58 -6.44 11.71
N CYS A 59 6.21 -7.60 12.22
CA CYS A 59 5.04 -7.80 13.07
C CYS A 59 5.33 -8.94 14.05
N VAL A 60 4.87 -8.80 15.28
CA VAL A 60 4.77 -9.88 16.25
C VAL A 60 3.33 -9.94 16.74
N THR A 61 2.72 -11.11 16.71
CA THR A 61 1.37 -11.31 17.21
C THR A 61 1.37 -12.33 18.34
N VAL A 62 0.83 -11.94 19.48
CA VAL A 62 0.72 -12.78 20.68
C VAL A 62 -0.76 -13.13 20.88
N PRO A 63 -1.15 -14.41 20.76
CA PRO A 63 -2.50 -14.83 21.07
C PRO A 63 -2.75 -14.77 22.59
N THR A 64 -3.96 -14.38 22.96
CA THR A 64 -4.45 -14.30 24.35
C THR A 64 -5.72 -15.14 24.50
N SER A 65 -6.25 -15.28 25.71
CA SER A 65 -7.53 -15.98 25.92
C SER A 65 -8.71 -15.29 25.22
N GLU A 66 -8.64 -13.96 25.07
CA GLU A 66 -9.73 -13.13 24.55
C GLU A 66 -9.52 -12.67 23.10
N GLY A 67 -8.36 -12.94 22.50
CA GLY A 67 -8.04 -12.44 21.17
C GLY A 67 -6.55 -12.36 20.87
N LEU A 68 -6.09 -11.22 20.34
CA LEU A 68 -4.73 -11.02 19.85
C LEU A 68 -4.16 -9.68 20.32
N ASP A 69 -2.93 -9.71 20.84
CA ASP A 69 -2.08 -8.53 21.03
C ASP A 69 -1.08 -8.45 19.88
N VAL A 70 -1.14 -7.38 19.08
CA VAL A 70 -0.42 -7.25 17.82
C VAL A 70 0.54 -6.06 17.88
N PHE A 71 1.82 -6.33 17.63
CA PHE A 71 2.89 -5.36 17.58
C PHE A 71 3.39 -5.24 16.15
N CYS A 72 2.88 -4.27 15.41
CA CYS A 72 3.21 -4.10 13.99
C CYS A 72 3.92 -2.77 13.75
N SER A 73 5.03 -2.79 13.01
CA SER A 73 5.69 -1.56 12.55
C SER A 73 4.87 -0.94 11.41
N THR A 74 3.93 -0.05 11.76
CA THR A 74 2.99 0.59 10.84
C THR A 74 2.86 2.10 11.10
N GLN A 75 2.63 2.87 10.04
CA GLN A 75 2.27 4.29 10.11
C GLN A 75 0.76 4.50 10.25
N TRP A 76 -0.05 3.51 9.90
CA TRP A 76 -1.51 3.57 9.98
C TRP A 76 -2.05 2.31 10.65
N VAL A 77 -2.30 2.43 11.96
CA VAL A 77 -2.69 1.30 12.82
C VAL A 77 -4.03 0.71 12.40
N GLN A 78 -5.01 1.57 12.12
CA GLN A 78 -6.37 1.17 11.74
C GLN A 78 -6.40 0.23 10.53
N VAL A 79 -5.64 0.50 9.48
CA VAL A 79 -5.70 -0.32 8.26
C VAL A 79 -5.14 -1.72 8.49
N VAL A 80 -4.11 -1.85 9.36
CA VAL A 80 -3.60 -3.17 9.77
C VAL A 80 -4.63 -3.90 10.62
N HIS A 81 -5.26 -3.21 11.57
CA HIS A 81 -6.33 -3.76 12.41
C HIS A 81 -7.50 -4.28 11.58
N GLU A 82 -8.03 -3.46 10.66
CA GLU A 82 -9.11 -3.84 9.73
C GLU A 82 -8.70 -5.03 8.85
N THR A 83 -7.43 -5.07 8.40
CA THR A 83 -6.93 -6.24 7.65
C THR A 83 -6.99 -7.51 8.49
N ILE A 84 -6.60 -7.46 9.76
CA ILE A 84 -6.62 -8.63 10.66
C ILE A 84 -8.05 -9.06 10.94
N VAL A 85 -8.97 -8.11 11.15
CA VAL A 85 -10.41 -8.36 11.30
C VAL A 85 -10.95 -9.11 10.08
N LEU A 86 -10.64 -8.66 8.86
CA LEU A 86 -11.09 -9.29 7.62
C LEU A 86 -10.47 -10.68 7.41
N VAL A 87 -9.18 -10.85 7.72
CA VAL A 87 -8.48 -12.13 7.55
C VAL A 87 -9.00 -13.19 8.52
N LEU A 88 -9.25 -12.82 9.77
CA LEU A 88 -9.63 -13.75 10.84
C LEU A 88 -11.14 -13.84 11.09
N ASN A 89 -11.91 -12.92 10.51
CA ASN A 89 -13.34 -12.76 10.79
C ASN A 89 -13.64 -12.66 12.30
N LEU A 90 -12.85 -11.86 13.02
CA LEU A 90 -13.03 -11.60 14.45
C LEU A 90 -13.68 -10.22 14.67
N PRO A 91 -14.50 -10.07 15.72
CA PRO A 91 -14.90 -8.74 16.19
C PRO A 91 -13.69 -7.85 16.48
N GLU A 92 -13.79 -6.57 16.12
CA GLU A 92 -12.74 -5.56 16.27
C GLU A 92 -12.13 -5.48 17.69
N HIS A 93 -12.97 -5.63 18.71
CA HIS A 93 -12.57 -5.55 20.13
C HIS A 93 -11.68 -6.70 20.59
N ARG A 94 -11.53 -7.77 19.79
CA ARG A 94 -10.64 -8.90 20.10
C ARG A 94 -9.20 -8.67 19.62
N ILE A 95 -8.90 -7.54 19.00
CA ILE A 95 -7.57 -7.25 18.46
C ILE A 95 -7.05 -5.95 19.08
N ASN A 96 -5.98 -6.07 19.86
CA ASN A 96 -5.29 -4.95 20.45
C ASN A 96 -4.02 -4.64 19.67
N MET A 97 -3.99 -3.49 18.98
CA MET A 97 -2.79 -3.04 18.29
C MET A 97 -1.92 -2.19 19.20
N ARG A 98 -0.61 -2.42 19.18
CA ARG A 98 0.40 -1.59 19.84
C ARG A 98 1.52 -1.24 18.87
N VAL A 99 1.86 0.04 18.77
CA VAL A 99 2.98 0.53 17.97
C VAL A 99 3.82 1.44 18.84
N SER A 100 5.13 1.18 18.92
CA SER A 100 6.05 2.02 19.71
C SER A 100 6.77 3.03 18.81
N ARG A 101 7.76 2.57 18.04
CA ARG A 101 8.53 3.37 17.09
C ARG A 101 8.57 2.66 15.74
N VAL A 102 8.73 3.43 14.67
CA VAL A 102 8.88 2.90 13.31
C VAL A 102 10.26 3.32 12.80
N GLY A 103 11.13 2.35 12.52
CA GLY A 103 12.51 2.58 12.05
C GLY A 103 12.57 2.98 10.58
N GLY A 104 11.95 4.10 10.23
CA GLY A 104 11.73 4.52 8.84
C GLY A 104 10.47 3.91 8.26
N GLY A 105 9.68 4.74 7.58
CA GLY A 105 8.43 4.34 6.91
C GLY A 105 8.31 4.92 5.51
N TYR A 106 8.53 6.23 5.37
CA TYR A 106 8.56 6.97 4.10
C TYR A 106 7.32 6.77 3.20
N GLY A 107 6.20 6.29 3.75
CA GLY A 107 4.99 5.94 3.00
C GLY A 107 4.76 4.43 2.84
N GLN A 108 5.81 3.60 2.90
CA GLN A 108 5.70 2.14 2.75
C GLN A 108 4.78 1.53 3.80
N LYS A 109 4.99 1.93 5.05
CA LYS A 109 4.33 1.38 6.23
C LYS A 109 2.93 1.96 6.47
N VAL A 110 2.37 2.72 5.52
CA VAL A 110 0.98 3.18 5.55
C VAL A 110 0.01 2.06 5.17
N THR A 111 0.38 1.22 4.19
CA THR A 111 -0.48 0.10 3.74
C THR A 111 0.26 -1.22 3.53
N ARG A 112 1.59 -1.22 3.33
CA ARG A 112 2.30 -2.48 3.09
C ARG A 112 2.47 -3.32 4.36
N ALA A 113 2.39 -2.68 5.54
CA ALA A 113 2.40 -3.37 6.83
C ALA A 113 1.22 -4.34 7.00
N ASN A 114 0.10 -4.11 6.31
CA ASN A 114 -1.08 -4.99 6.32
C ASN A 114 -0.75 -6.43 5.93
N ILE A 115 0.19 -6.61 4.97
CA ILE A 115 0.57 -7.92 4.46
C ILE A 115 1.19 -8.76 5.59
N VAL A 116 2.19 -8.21 6.28
CA VAL A 116 2.87 -8.91 7.38
C VAL A 116 1.97 -9.00 8.61
N GLY A 117 1.17 -7.96 8.92
CA GLY A 117 0.26 -7.94 10.05
C GLY A 117 -0.86 -8.98 9.95
N GLY A 118 -1.48 -9.10 8.77
CA GLY A 118 -2.50 -10.11 8.49
C GLY A 118 -1.93 -11.53 8.52
N ALA A 119 -0.79 -11.77 7.86
CA ALA A 119 -0.18 -13.10 7.81
C ALA A 119 0.32 -13.57 9.19
N CYS A 120 1.01 -12.69 9.93
CA CYS A 120 1.49 -12.96 11.29
C CYS A 120 0.33 -13.28 12.24
N SER A 121 -0.73 -12.47 12.19
CA SER A 121 -1.91 -12.68 13.04
C SER A 121 -2.67 -13.95 12.68
N LEU A 122 -2.77 -14.31 11.39
CA LEU A 122 -3.32 -15.59 10.97
C LEU A 122 -2.53 -16.77 11.51
N ALA A 123 -1.20 -16.73 11.39
CA ALA A 123 -0.34 -17.79 11.90
C ALA A 123 -0.45 -17.94 13.42
N ALA A 124 -0.37 -16.83 14.16
CA ALA A 124 -0.53 -16.82 15.62
C ALA A 124 -1.90 -17.34 16.06
N TYR A 125 -2.97 -16.96 15.35
CA TYR A 125 -4.33 -17.43 15.62
C TYR A 125 -4.50 -18.93 15.36
N LEU A 126 -3.92 -19.47 14.29
CA LEU A 126 -4.03 -20.91 13.98
C LEU A 126 -3.15 -21.77 14.90
N LEU A 127 -1.96 -21.28 15.25
CA LEU A 127 -0.97 -22.05 16.03
C LEU A 127 -1.10 -21.87 17.54
N GLN A 128 -1.92 -20.91 17.98
CA GLN A 128 -2.13 -20.55 19.39
C GLN A 128 -0.81 -20.35 20.14
N ARG A 129 0.16 -19.70 19.48
CA ARG A 129 1.46 -19.33 20.04
C ARG A 129 1.93 -18.00 19.43
N PRO A 130 2.81 -17.26 20.10
CA PRO A 130 3.43 -16.07 19.52
C PRO A 130 4.13 -16.38 18.19
N VAL A 131 3.94 -15.50 17.20
CA VAL A 131 4.58 -15.52 15.87
C VAL A 131 5.17 -14.15 15.59
#